data_AF-A0A0L7R1F5-F1
#
_entry.id   AF-A0A0L7R1F5-F1
#
_cell.length_a   1.000
_cell.length_b   1.000
_cell.length_c   1.000
_cell.angle_alpha   90.00
_cell.angle_beta   90.00
_cell.angle_gamma   90.00
#
_symmetry.space_group_name_H-M   'P 1'
#
loop_
_entity.id
_entity.type
_entity.pdbx_description
1 polymer ?
#
loop_
_entity_poly.entity_id
_entity_poly.type
_entity_poly.pdbx_seq_one_letter_code
_entity_poly.pdbx_strand_id
1 'polypeptide(L)'
;MECIASTSTDEERTIQHSQGITSTVKDTKETTTGLFRCSYCLLEERFDFKGIKPPFARQLNYLEECYVMKDPFSLPNKGEVLVLGADCQFCKKPVCLGCSVYFGRRFCVKCASNNIQNLPSQLHPKIKSLIKSTDS
;
A
#
# COMPACT_ATOMS: atom_id res chain seq x y z
N MET A 1 58.71 4.45 -57.64
CA MET A 1 57.45 3.71 -57.42
C MET A 1 57.51 3.22 -55.99
N GLU A 2 56.69 3.68 -55.04
CA GLU A 2 55.35 4.27 -55.09
C GLU A 2 55.16 5.33 -53.99
N CYS A 3 54.12 6.15 -54.14
CA CYS A 3 53.82 7.35 -53.39
C CYS A 3 52.64 7.18 -52.40
N ILE A 4 52.84 7.74 -51.19
CA ILE A 4 51.94 8.46 -50.26
C ILE A 4 50.41 8.61 -50.53
N ALA A 5 49.66 8.34 -49.43
CA ALA A 5 48.51 9.04 -48.80
C ALA A 5 47.18 9.33 -49.53
N SER A 6 46.05 9.20 -48.80
CA SER A 6 44.79 10.03 -48.78
C SER A 6 43.66 9.25 -48.06
N THR A 7 43.08 9.63 -46.91
CA THR A 7 42.00 10.62 -46.58
C THR A 7 40.57 10.29 -47.07
N SER A 8 39.62 10.26 -46.11
CA SER A 8 38.14 10.52 -46.06
C SER A 8 37.37 10.79 -47.37
N THR A 9 36.10 10.39 -47.59
CA THR A 9 34.83 10.78 -46.90
C THR A 9 33.61 10.01 -47.48
N ASP A 10 32.60 9.79 -46.62
CA ASP A 10 31.13 9.86 -46.78
C ASP A 10 30.23 8.97 -47.69
N GLU A 11 29.11 8.61 -47.04
CA GLU A 11 27.77 8.22 -47.48
C GLU A 11 27.50 6.84 -48.11
N GLU A 12 26.87 5.95 -47.31
CA GLU A 12 25.88 5.02 -47.84
C GLU A 12 24.70 4.82 -46.88
N ARG A 13 23.50 4.96 -47.45
CA ARG A 13 22.18 4.97 -46.82
C ARG A 13 21.59 3.55 -46.89
N THR A 14 21.20 2.91 -45.78
CA THR A 14 20.22 1.78 -45.81
C THR A 14 19.47 1.56 -44.49
N ILE A 15 18.18 1.93 -44.52
CA ILE A 15 16.96 1.20 -44.08
C ILE A 15 17.05 0.14 -42.96
N GLN A 16 16.37 0.47 -41.85
CA GLN A 16 15.57 -0.33 -40.90
C GLN A 16 15.74 -1.86 -40.82
N HIS A 17 16.13 -2.35 -39.63
CA HIS A 17 15.51 -3.55 -39.07
C HIS A 17 15.53 -3.59 -37.53
N SER A 18 14.42 -4.07 -36.99
CA SER A 18 13.97 -4.11 -35.60
C SER A 18 14.97 -4.71 -34.61
N GLN A 19 15.34 -3.96 -33.59
CA GLN A 19 15.95 -4.49 -32.38
C GLN A 19 14.89 -4.68 -31.31
N GLY A 20 14.61 -5.95 -31.01
CA GLY A 20 13.85 -6.36 -29.84
C GLY A 20 14.54 -5.84 -28.59
N ILE A 21 13.88 -4.90 -27.92
CA ILE A 21 14.27 -4.48 -26.58
C ILE A 21 13.67 -5.53 -25.64
N THR A 22 14.54 -6.45 -25.23
CA THR A 22 14.35 -7.34 -24.10
C THR A 22 13.85 -6.50 -22.92
N SER A 23 12.54 -6.57 -22.70
CA SER A 23 11.89 -5.90 -21.58
C SER A 23 12.33 -6.61 -20.32
N THR A 24 13.42 -6.15 -19.71
CA THR A 24 13.72 -6.46 -18.33
C THR A 24 12.61 -5.81 -17.49
N VAL A 25 11.55 -6.57 -17.25
CA VAL A 25 10.50 -6.24 -16.29
C VAL A 25 11.15 -6.24 -14.92
N LYS A 26 11.69 -5.09 -14.52
CA LYS A 26 11.99 -4.80 -13.12
C LYS A 26 10.64 -4.54 -12.46
N ASP A 27 10.11 -5.56 -11.77
CA ASP A 27 9.00 -5.43 -10.83
C ASP A 27 9.42 -4.51 -9.68
N THR A 28 9.41 -3.21 -9.95
CA THR A 28 9.56 -2.18 -8.94
C THR A 28 8.16 -1.96 -8.41
N LYS A 29 7.73 -2.76 -7.44
CA LYS A 29 6.48 -2.52 -6.71
C LYS A 29 6.50 -1.09 -6.18
N GLU A 30 5.74 -0.22 -6.82
CA GLU A 30 5.60 1.17 -6.40
C GLU A 30 5.12 1.18 -4.96
N THR A 31 5.95 1.74 -4.08
CA THR A 31 5.63 1.84 -2.66
C THR A 31 4.70 3.03 -2.53
N THR A 32 3.39 2.80 -2.46
CA THR A 32 2.43 3.90 -2.27
C THR A 32 2.67 4.51 -0.89
N THR A 33 3.09 5.78 -0.85
CA THR A 33 3.17 6.63 0.34
C THR A 33 2.08 7.71 0.25
N GLY A 34 1.66 8.27 1.38
CA GLY A 34 0.66 9.33 1.35
C GLY A 34 0.06 9.69 2.70
N LEU A 35 -1.12 10.32 2.67
CA LEU A 35 -1.92 10.63 3.85
C LEU A 35 -3.04 9.61 3.99
N PHE A 36 -3.10 8.99 5.16
CA PHE A 36 -4.23 8.19 5.60
C PHE A 36 -5.19 9.13 6.33
N ARG A 37 -6.49 9.04 6.02
CA ARG A 37 -7.53 9.77 6.73
C ARG A 37 -8.70 8.83 7.04
N CYS A 38 -8.98 8.64 8.33
CA CYS A 38 -10.12 7.83 8.75
C CYS A 38 -11.44 8.50 8.36
N SER A 39 -12.34 7.75 7.73
CA SER A 39 -13.64 8.28 7.28
C SER A 39 -14.67 8.51 8.39
N TYR A 40 -14.31 8.27 9.65
CA TYR A 40 -15.22 8.37 10.81
C TYR A 40 -14.70 9.36 11.85
N CYS A 41 -13.54 9.09 12.46
CA CYS A 41 -12.96 9.99 13.45
C CYS A 41 -12.05 11.09 12.87
N LEU A 42 -11.90 11.14 11.53
CA LEU A 42 -11.03 12.09 10.83
C LEU A 42 -9.55 12.06 11.22
N LEU A 43 -9.11 11.06 12.00
CA LEU A 43 -7.69 10.80 12.26
C LEU A 43 -6.92 10.82 10.95
N GLU A 44 -5.93 11.69 10.86
CA GLU A 44 -5.14 11.92 9.68
C GLU A 44 -3.66 11.79 10.02
N GLU A 45 -2.96 10.91 9.33
CA GLU A 45 -1.54 10.64 9.56
C GLU A 45 -0.85 10.25 8.25
N ARG A 46 0.47 10.45 8.19
CA ARG A 46 1.27 9.99 7.05
C ARG A 46 1.50 8.49 7.13
N PHE A 47 1.42 7.80 6.00
CA PHE A 47 1.80 6.40 5.88
C PHE A 47 2.94 6.23 4.88
N ASP A 48 3.84 5.29 5.20
CA ASP A 48 5.01 4.96 4.39
C ASP A 48 4.76 3.78 3.43
N PHE A 49 3.67 3.05 3.63
CA PHE A 49 3.31 1.91 2.80
C PHE A 49 1.82 1.57 2.88
N LYS A 50 1.22 1.19 1.74
CA LYS A 50 -0.07 0.51 1.68
C LYS A 50 0.10 -0.89 1.09
N GLY A 51 -0.33 -1.92 1.82
CA GLY A 51 -0.30 -3.30 1.34
C GLY A 51 -0.12 -4.34 2.45
N ILE A 52 0.18 -5.58 2.06
CA ILE A 52 0.32 -6.71 3.01
C ILE A 52 1.75 -6.92 3.52
N LYS A 53 2.77 -6.48 2.78
CA LYS A 53 4.18 -6.79 3.08
C LYS A 53 5.05 -5.53 2.97
N PRO A 54 5.19 -4.74 4.05
CA PRO A 54 5.99 -3.52 4.03
C PRO A 54 7.48 -3.83 3.76
N PRO A 55 8.13 -3.12 2.81
CA PRO A 55 9.52 -3.40 2.43
C PRO A 55 10.53 -3.11 3.54
N PHE A 56 10.18 -2.24 4.49
CA PHE A 56 11.00 -1.86 5.66
C PHE A 56 10.78 -2.76 6.88
N ALA A 57 9.80 -3.66 6.87
CA ALA A 57 9.56 -4.64 7.93
C ALA A 57 9.32 -6.02 7.32
N ARG A 58 10.38 -6.57 6.72
CA ARG A 58 10.34 -7.79 5.89
C ARG A 58 9.91 -9.05 6.65
N GLN A 59 10.05 -9.04 7.97
CA GLN A 59 9.60 -10.08 8.88
C GLN A 59 8.07 -10.11 9.07
N LEU A 60 7.37 -9.06 8.66
CA LEU A 60 5.92 -8.94 8.81
C LEU A 60 5.21 -9.27 7.50
N ASN A 61 4.07 -9.96 7.64
CA ASN A 61 3.12 -10.18 6.56
C ASN A 61 1.70 -10.08 7.14
N TYR A 62 0.94 -9.09 6.68
CA TYR A 62 -0.42 -8.84 7.13
C TYR A 62 -1.43 -9.70 6.37
N LEU A 63 -2.55 -9.99 7.02
CA LEU A 63 -3.66 -10.74 6.42
C LEU A 63 -4.55 -9.86 5.52
N GLU A 64 -4.34 -8.55 5.53
CA GLU A 64 -5.05 -7.57 4.72
C GLU A 64 -4.14 -6.39 4.32
N GLU A 65 -4.55 -5.63 3.31
CA GLU A 65 -3.83 -4.42 2.91
C GLU A 65 -4.01 -3.32 3.96
N CYS A 66 -2.91 -3.01 4.65
CA CYS A 66 -2.90 -2.02 5.72
C CYS A 66 -2.24 -0.72 5.26
N TYR A 67 -2.67 0.39 5.83
CA TYR A 67 -1.90 1.63 5.86
C TYR A 67 -0.89 1.53 7.01
N VAL A 68 0.39 1.54 6.66
CA VAL A 68 1.50 1.28 7.58
C VAL A 68 2.47 2.47 7.57
N MET A 69 2.90 2.91 8.74
CA MET A 69 4.00 3.86 8.89
C MET A 69 5.14 3.23 9.69
N LYS A 70 6.35 3.72 9.49
CA LYS A 70 7.49 3.42 10.36
C LYS A 70 7.19 4.01 11.74
N ASP A 71 7.55 3.28 12.79
CA ASP A 71 7.42 3.81 14.14
C ASP A 71 8.41 4.98 14.33
N PRO A 72 7.94 6.20 14.64
CA PRO A 72 8.80 7.37 14.79
C PRO A 72 9.61 7.35 16.10
N PHE A 73 9.25 6.49 17.06
CA PHE A 73 9.94 6.34 18.35
C PHE A 73 10.95 5.20 18.34
N SER A 74 10.93 4.36 17.31
CA SER A 74 11.86 3.26 17.13
C SER A 74 13.22 3.73 16.66
N LEU A 75 14.26 3.01 17.10
CA LEU A 75 15.60 3.22 16.57
C LEU A 75 15.63 2.94 15.07
N PRO A 76 16.44 3.69 14.29
CA PRO A 76 16.57 3.45 12.86
C PRO A 76 16.90 1.98 12.54
N ASN A 77 16.34 1.47 11.44
CA ASN A 77 16.59 0.12 10.92
C ASN A 77 16.11 -1.05 11.81
N LYS A 78 15.26 -0.82 12.81
CA LYS A 78 14.63 -1.91 13.59
C LYS A 78 13.46 -2.58 12.86
N GLY A 79 12.89 -1.92 11.85
CA GLY A 79 11.74 -2.44 11.12
C GLY A 79 10.48 -2.52 11.98
N GLU A 80 10.39 -1.69 13.02
CA GLU A 80 9.21 -1.49 13.85
C GLU A 80 8.24 -0.53 13.13
N VAL A 81 6.96 -0.83 13.21
CA VAL A 81 5.92 -0.21 12.38
C VAL A 81 4.63 -0.05 13.15
N LEU A 82 3.85 0.96 12.75
CA LEU A 82 2.50 1.19 13.25
C LEU A 82 1.50 0.97 12.12
N VAL A 83 0.42 0.24 12.44
CA VAL A 83 -0.72 0.08 11.53
C VAL A 83 -1.74 1.16 11.85
N LEU A 84 -1.97 2.08 10.91
CA LEU A 84 -2.93 3.17 11.08
C LEU A 84 -4.37 2.68 10.87
N GLY A 85 -4.56 1.86 9.85
CA GLY A 85 -5.87 1.54 9.32
C GLY A 85 -5.83 0.54 8.16
N ALA A 86 -6.99 0.26 7.60
CA ALA A 86 -7.16 -0.43 6.32
C ALA A 86 -8.48 0.03 5.68
N ASP A 87 -8.73 -0.39 4.45
CA ASP A 87 -10.01 -0.11 3.79
C ASP A 87 -11.09 -1.06 4.31
N CYS A 88 -12.29 -0.52 4.54
CA CYS A 88 -13.45 -1.35 4.83
C CYS A 88 -13.77 -2.24 3.62
N GLN A 89 -13.92 -3.54 3.84
CA GLN A 89 -14.16 -4.52 2.77
C GLN A 89 -15.42 -4.22 1.95
N PHE A 90 -16.49 -3.72 2.59
CA PHE A 90 -17.75 -3.39 1.91
C PHE A 90 -17.73 -2.04 1.20
N CYS A 91 -17.51 -0.94 1.92
CA CYS A 91 -17.64 0.41 1.36
C CYS A 91 -16.33 1.00 0.79
N LYS A 92 -15.20 0.27 0.92
CA LYS A 92 -13.86 0.67 0.47
C LYS A 92 -13.32 1.97 1.06
N LYS A 93 -13.98 2.51 2.08
CA LYS A 93 -13.52 3.70 2.79
C LYS A 93 -12.36 3.38 3.74
N PRO A 94 -11.33 4.23 3.83
CA PRO A 94 -10.24 4.07 4.79
C PRO A 94 -10.75 4.27 6.21
N VAL A 95 -10.43 3.32 7.09
CA VAL A 95 -10.84 3.33 8.50
C VAL A 95 -9.71 2.92 9.43
N CYS A 96 -9.57 3.66 10.55
CA CYS A 96 -8.54 3.38 11.53
C CYS A 96 -8.89 2.15 12.37
N LEU A 97 -7.93 1.65 13.15
CA LEU A 97 -8.14 0.51 14.05
C LEU A 97 -9.25 0.76 15.10
N GLY A 98 -9.46 2.02 15.50
CA GLY A 98 -10.50 2.40 16.45
C GLY A 98 -11.91 2.45 15.85
N CYS A 99 -12.07 2.75 14.56
CA CYS A 99 -13.37 2.88 13.89
C CYS A 99 -13.76 1.61 13.10
N SER A 100 -13.10 0.48 13.38
CA SER A 100 -13.26 -0.75 12.61
C SER A 100 -13.10 -2.01 13.45
N VAL A 101 -13.53 -3.13 12.89
CA VAL A 101 -13.31 -4.48 13.42
C VAL A 101 -12.69 -5.34 12.33
N TYR A 102 -11.76 -6.23 12.73
CA TYR A 102 -11.16 -7.21 11.83
C TYR A 102 -11.73 -8.60 12.12
N PHE A 103 -12.26 -9.26 11.09
CA PHE A 103 -12.67 -10.67 11.13
C PHE A 103 -12.48 -11.26 9.72
N GLY A 104 -11.26 -11.74 9.44
CA GLY A 104 -10.81 -12.17 8.09
C GLY A 104 -10.65 -11.04 7.07
N ARG A 105 -11.41 -9.95 7.25
CA ARG A 105 -11.30 -8.66 6.55
C ARG A 105 -11.66 -7.54 7.54
N ARG A 106 -11.25 -6.30 7.25
CA ARG A 106 -11.69 -5.13 8.00
C ARG A 106 -13.07 -4.64 7.59
N PHE A 107 -13.88 -4.30 8.58
CA PHE A 107 -15.18 -3.68 8.39
C PHE A 107 -15.24 -2.40 9.22
N CYS A 108 -15.67 -1.29 8.62
CA CYS A 108 -15.97 -0.09 9.38
C CYS A 108 -17.13 -0.34 10.34
N VAL A 109 -17.23 0.47 11.40
CA VAL A 109 -18.28 0.35 12.41
C VAL A 109 -19.70 0.29 11.82
N LYS A 110 -20.00 1.11 10.80
CA LYS A 110 -21.31 1.12 10.14
C LYS A 110 -21.58 -0.17 9.36
N CYS A 111 -20.63 -0.63 8.55
CA CYS A 111 -20.80 -1.86 7.79
C CYS A 111 -20.84 -3.10 8.68
N ALA A 112 -20.07 -3.13 9.77
CA ALA A 112 -20.11 -4.19 10.76
C ALA A 112 -21.46 -4.23 11.50
N SER A 113 -21.99 -3.07 11.89
CA SER A 113 -23.32 -2.96 12.52
C SER A 113 -24.44 -3.45 11.61
N ASN A 114 -24.47 -2.98 10.36
CA ASN A 114 -25.50 -3.35 9.38
C ASN A 114 -25.54 -4.85 9.08
N ASN A 115 -24.41 -5.55 9.27
CA ASN A 115 -24.26 -6.98 9.00
C ASN A 115 -24.01 -7.80 10.26
N ILE A 116 -24.34 -7.27 11.44
CA ILE A 116 -23.97 -7.87 12.73
C ILE A 116 -24.45 -9.31 12.88
N GLN A 117 -25.62 -9.64 12.31
CA GLN A 117 -26.18 -11.00 12.36
C GLN A 117 -25.36 -12.04 11.59
N ASN A 118 -24.57 -11.62 10.59
CA ASN A 118 -23.67 -12.48 9.83
C ASN A 118 -22.27 -12.57 10.44
N LEU A 119 -22.02 -11.87 11.55
CA LEU A 119 -20.76 -11.88 12.28
C LEU A 119 -20.89 -12.75 13.54
N PRO A 120 -19.79 -13.40 13.98
CA PRO A 120 -19.78 -14.16 15.22
C PRO A 120 -20.31 -13.33 16.41
N SER A 121 -21.13 -13.95 17.24
CA SER A 121 -21.80 -13.30 18.38
C SER A 121 -20.80 -12.66 19.36
N GLN A 122 -19.58 -13.21 19.45
CA GLN A 122 -18.48 -12.69 20.26
C GLN A 122 -18.05 -11.28 19.84
N LEU A 123 -18.26 -10.89 18.59
CA LEU A 123 -17.91 -9.54 18.09
C LEU A 123 -19.01 -8.51 18.38
N HIS A 124 -20.24 -8.95 18.65
CA HIS A 124 -21.40 -8.06 18.78
C HIS A 124 -21.23 -7.00 19.88
N PRO A 125 -20.74 -7.32 21.10
CA PRO A 125 -20.55 -6.31 22.15
C PRO A 125 -19.56 -5.21 21.72
N LYS A 126 -18.46 -5.60 21.06
CA LYS A 126 -17.45 -4.66 20.56
C LYS A 126 -18.04 -3.75 19.48
N ILE A 127 -18.77 -4.31 18.52
CA ILE A 127 -19.42 -3.52 17.45
C ILE A 127 -20.40 -2.52 18.07
N LYS A 128 -21.22 -2.94 19.03
CA LYS A 128 -22.16 -2.05 19.74
C LYS A 128 -21.45 -0.94 20.52
N SER A 129 -20.31 -1.23 21.14
CA SER A 129 -19.49 -0.24 21.84
C SER A 129 -18.92 0.82 20.89
N LEU A 130 -18.42 0.41 19.73
CA LEU A 130 -17.81 1.30 18.74
C LEU A 130 -18.82 2.28 18.11
N ILE A 131 -20.08 1.88 17.98
CA ILE A 131 -21.15 2.77 17.50
C ILE A 131 -21.34 3.93 18.46
N LYS A 132 -21.46 3.65 19.77
CA LYS A 132 -21.68 4.67 20.80
C LYS A 132 -20.59 5.73 20.82
N SER A 133 -19.33 5.35 20.60
CA SER A 133 -18.20 6.28 20.59
C SER A 133 -18.06 7.10 19.30
N THR A 134 -18.77 6.75 18.23
CA THR A 134 -18.69 7.47 16.95
C THR A 134 -19.77 8.56 16.83
N ASP A 135 -20.86 8.43 17.59
CA ASP A 135 -21.97 9.38 17.63
C ASP A 135 -21.84 10.43 18.77
N SER A 136 -20.75 10.39 19.54
CA SER A 136 -20.41 11.35 20.60
C SER A 136 -19.34 12.32 20.10
#